data_AF-A0A4Y2NQ50-F1
#
_entry.id   AF-A0A4Y2NQ50-F1
#
_cell.length_a   1.000
_cell.length_b   1.000
_cell.length_c   1.000
_cell.angle_alpha   90.00
_cell.angle_beta   90.00
_cell.angle_gamma   90.00
#
_symmetry.space_group_name_H-M   'P 1'
#
loop_
_entity.id
_entity.type
_entity.pdbx_description
1 polymer ?
#
loop_
_entity_poly.entity_id
_entity_poly.type
_entity_poly.pdbx_seq_one_letter_code
_entity_poly.pdbx_strand_id
1 'polypeptide(L)'
;MESSSTFKRISSPNRDIEKIPAPLRSHISSPKSPRLSCYEDVLKRLFLSSDPVLTSMRPTMRKKSKAFLKETLEMFLPMESSEVLDEKDSAHEETDNDINDLSSDE
;
A
#
# COMPACT_ATOMS: atom_id res chain seq x y z
N MET A 1 -36.31 -14.87 -36.23
CA MET A 1 -34.84 -14.78 -36.38
C MET A 1 -34.25 -15.44 -35.14
N GLU A 2 -34.27 -16.76 -35.13
CA GLU A 2 -33.77 -17.60 -34.05
C GLU A 2 -32.24 -17.54 -33.99
N SER A 3 -31.69 -16.98 -32.92
CA SER A 3 -30.25 -17.04 -32.64
C SER A 3 -29.89 -18.43 -32.09
N SER A 4 -29.33 -19.29 -32.93
CA SER A 4 -28.76 -20.58 -32.51
C SER A 4 -27.36 -20.34 -31.94
N SER A 5 -27.21 -20.36 -30.62
CA SER A 5 -25.92 -20.23 -29.93
C SER A 5 -25.27 -21.60 -29.72
N THR A 6 -24.24 -21.91 -30.49
CA THR A 6 -23.48 -23.18 -30.48
C THR A 6 -22.46 -23.26 -29.35
N PHE A 7 -22.76 -22.73 -28.16
CA PHE A 7 -21.81 -22.77 -27.04
C PHE A 7 -21.90 -24.11 -26.29
N LYS A 8 -20.92 -24.99 -26.50
CA LYS A 8 -20.76 -26.23 -25.70
C LYS A 8 -20.46 -25.86 -24.24
N ARG A 9 -21.41 -26.15 -23.35
CA ARG A 9 -21.25 -26.04 -21.88
C ARG A 9 -20.24 -27.09 -21.42
N ILE A 10 -19.04 -26.67 -21.04
CA ILE A 10 -18.04 -27.52 -20.38
C ILE A 10 -18.54 -27.83 -18.96
N SER A 11 -18.92 -29.08 -18.70
CA SER A 11 -19.31 -29.53 -17.36
C SER A 11 -18.07 -29.83 -16.52
N SER A 12 -17.91 -29.15 -15.38
CA SER A 12 -16.83 -29.40 -14.43
C SER A 12 -16.99 -30.77 -13.74
N PRO A 13 -15.97 -31.62 -13.65
CA PRO A 13 -16.03 -32.90 -12.93
C PRO A 13 -16.11 -32.66 -11.41
N ASN A 14 -17.31 -32.73 -10.84
CA ASN A 14 -17.58 -32.49 -9.41
C ASN A 14 -17.23 -33.67 -8.47
N ARG A 15 -16.50 -34.70 -8.93
CA ARG A 15 -16.45 -35.99 -8.21
C ARG A 15 -15.43 -36.10 -7.06
N ASP A 16 -14.48 -35.18 -6.90
CA ASP A 16 -13.41 -35.31 -5.90
C ASP A 16 -13.37 -34.22 -4.82
N ILE A 17 -14.36 -33.31 -4.79
CA ILE A 17 -14.41 -32.24 -3.76
C ILE A 17 -14.60 -32.77 -2.33
N GLU A 18 -15.01 -34.03 -2.18
CA GLU A 18 -15.20 -34.69 -0.89
C GLU A 18 -13.91 -35.14 -0.22
N LYS A 19 -12.81 -35.25 -0.98
CA LYS A 19 -11.48 -35.65 -0.48
C LYS A 19 -10.68 -34.47 0.08
N ILE A 20 -11.17 -33.24 -0.07
CA ILE A 20 -10.48 -32.03 0.37
C ILE A 20 -10.78 -31.76 1.85
N PRO A 21 -9.83 -31.31 2.68
CA PRO A 21 -10.09 -30.97 4.08
C PRO A 21 -11.18 -29.89 4.23
N ALA A 22 -12.06 -30.00 5.23
CA ALA A 22 -13.22 -29.12 5.42
C ALA A 22 -12.91 -27.60 5.36
N PRO A 23 -11.79 -27.09 5.93
CA PRO A 23 -11.44 -25.67 5.81
C PRO A 23 -11.14 -25.22 4.37
N LEU A 24 -10.64 -26.13 3.53
CA LEU A 24 -10.31 -25.85 2.13
C LEU A 24 -11.51 -26.07 1.22
N ARG A 25 -12.45 -26.95 1.59
CA ARG A 25 -13.70 -27.20 0.85
C ARG A 25 -14.58 -25.96 0.75
N SER A 26 -14.69 -25.16 1.82
CA SER A 26 -15.48 -23.93 1.80
C SER A 26 -14.93 -22.87 0.85
N HIS A 27 -13.60 -22.84 0.64
CA HIS A 27 -12.96 -21.92 -0.30
C HIS A 27 -13.18 -22.28 -1.78
N ILE A 28 -13.31 -23.57 -2.11
CA ILE A 28 -13.54 -24.04 -3.48
C ILE A 28 -15.03 -24.25 -3.81
N SER A 29 -15.85 -24.49 -2.80
CA SER A 29 -17.30 -24.58 -2.91
C SER A 29 -17.88 -23.17 -2.96
N SER A 30 -17.63 -22.47 -4.06
CA SER A 30 -18.31 -21.19 -4.32
C SER A 30 -19.79 -21.50 -4.59
N PRO A 31 -20.74 -20.98 -3.78
CA PRO A 31 -22.13 -20.97 -4.19
C PRO A 31 -22.19 -20.28 -5.55
N LYS A 32 -22.93 -20.84 -6.52
CA LYS A 32 -23.28 -20.12 -7.74
C LYS A 32 -24.25 -19.00 -7.36
N SER A 33 -23.74 -17.97 -6.71
CA SER A 33 -24.53 -16.83 -6.30
C SER A 33 -24.78 -15.94 -7.52
N PRO A 34 -25.89 -15.18 -7.54
CA PRO A 34 -26.16 -14.23 -8.61
C PRO A 34 -24.98 -13.28 -8.77
N ARG A 35 -24.56 -12.98 -10.01
CA ARG A 35 -23.44 -12.06 -10.28
C ARG A 35 -23.55 -10.73 -9.53
N LEU A 36 -24.77 -10.25 -9.32
CA LEU A 36 -25.06 -9.04 -8.54
C LEU A 36 -24.63 -9.17 -7.07
N SER A 37 -24.87 -10.30 -6.43
CA SER A 37 -24.42 -10.54 -5.05
C SER A 37 -22.89 -10.49 -4.94
N CYS A 38 -22.18 -11.08 -5.91
CA CYS A 38 -20.72 -11.01 -5.95
C CYS A 38 -20.22 -9.58 -6.15
N TYR A 39 -20.89 -8.79 -7.00
CA TYR A 39 -20.54 -7.40 -7.23
C TYR A 39 -20.67 -6.56 -5.96
N GLU A 40 -21.80 -6.68 -5.27
CA GLU A 40 -22.03 -6.00 -3.99
C GLU A 40 -21.00 -6.39 -2.93
N ASP A 41 -20.65 -7.68 -2.83
CA ASP A 41 -19.65 -8.15 -1.88
C ASP A 41 -18.24 -7.62 -2.19
N VAL A 42 -17.87 -7.57 -3.47
CA VAL A 42 -16.59 -6.98 -3.91
C VAL A 42 -16.56 -5.48 -3.62
N LEU A 43 -17.64 -4.75 -3.93
CA LEU A 43 -17.74 -3.32 -3.67
C LEU A 43 -17.66 -3.01 -2.18
N LYS A 44 -18.45 -3.68 -1.34
CA LYS A 44 -18.41 -3.50 0.12
C LYS A 44 -17.00 -3.77 0.66
N ARG A 45 -16.35 -4.85 0.22
CA ARG A 45 -14.99 -5.19 0.63
C ARG A 45 -13.99 -4.11 0.20
N LEU A 46 -14.08 -3.63 -1.03
CA LEU A 46 -13.19 -2.59 -1.54
C LEU A 46 -13.38 -1.29 -0.74
N PHE A 47 -14.63 -0.86 -0.55
CA PHE A 47 -15.00 0.32 0.22
C PHE A 47 -14.41 0.29 1.64
N LEU A 48 -14.61 -0.82 2.37
CA LEU A 48 -14.04 -1.02 3.71
C LEU A 48 -12.51 -1.09 3.70
N SER A 49 -11.90 -1.58 2.61
CA SER A 49 -10.45 -1.67 2.51
C SER A 49 -9.76 -0.36 2.15
N SER A 50 -10.47 0.56 1.50
CA SER A 50 -9.99 1.89 1.16
C SER A 50 -10.31 2.94 2.24
N ASP A 51 -11.13 2.59 3.24
CA ASP A 51 -11.47 3.50 4.33
C ASP A 51 -10.19 3.86 5.12
N PRO A 52 -9.82 5.15 5.21
CA PRO A 52 -8.59 5.58 5.89
C PRO A 52 -8.62 5.32 7.40
N VAL A 53 -9.78 5.43 8.05
CA VAL A 53 -9.94 5.17 9.48
C VAL A 53 -9.70 3.69 9.74
N LEU A 54 -10.38 2.81 9.00
CA LEU A 54 -10.19 1.36 9.13
C LEU A 54 -8.78 0.92 8.72
N THR A 55 -8.18 1.59 7.72
CA THR A 55 -6.80 1.32 7.30
C THR A 55 -5.81 1.66 8.40
N SER A 56 -5.98 2.78 9.11
CA SER A 56 -5.12 3.18 10.23
C SER A 56 -5.17 2.20 11.40
N MET A 57 -6.33 1.60 11.64
CA MET A 57 -6.55 0.63 12.73
C MET A 57 -6.16 -0.79 12.34
N ARG A 58 -5.89 -1.05 11.06
CA ARG A 58 -5.60 -2.40 10.55
C ARG A 58 -4.26 -2.89 11.11
N PRO A 59 -4.19 -4.11 11.69
CA PRO A 59 -2.93 -4.72 12.07
C PRO A 59 -1.99 -4.86 10.87
N THR A 60 -0.81 -4.26 10.94
CA THR A 60 0.23 -4.40 9.90
C THR A 60 1.50 -4.96 10.50
N MET A 61 2.12 -5.91 9.80
CA MET A 61 3.45 -6.39 10.17
C MET A 61 4.47 -5.48 9.50
N ARG A 62 5.15 -4.64 10.28
CA ARG A 62 6.24 -3.79 9.78
C ARG A 62 7.44 -4.68 9.46
N LYS A 63 7.84 -4.73 8.20
CA LYS A 63 9.05 -5.43 7.73
C LYS A 63 10.08 -4.40 7.29
N LYS A 64 11.36 -4.63 7.62
CA LYS A 64 12.47 -3.85 7.09
C LYS A 64 12.72 -4.30 5.65
N SER A 65 12.64 -3.39 4.68
CA SER A 65 12.93 -3.68 3.28
C SER A 65 14.44 -3.66 3.03
N LYS A 66 14.85 -4.35 1.97
CA LYS A 66 16.18 -4.17 1.38
C LYS A 66 16.15 -2.91 0.51
N ALA A 67 17.31 -2.30 0.29
CA ALA A 67 17.41 -1.14 -0.59
C ALA A 67 17.03 -1.49 -2.03
N PHE A 68 16.35 -0.57 -2.72
CA PHE A 68 16.07 -0.66 -4.15
C PHE A 68 17.30 -0.23 -4.97
N LEU A 69 17.38 -0.67 -6.23
CA LEU A 69 18.40 -0.22 -7.18
C LEU A 69 18.20 1.27 -7.52
N LYS A 70 19.27 1.97 -7.90
CA LYS A 70 19.25 3.42 -8.21
C LYS A 70 18.19 3.77 -9.26
N GLU A 71 18.17 3.05 -10.37
CA GLU A 71 17.21 3.27 -11.47
C GLU A 71 15.76 3.11 -11.00
N THR A 72 15.50 2.15 -10.10
CA THR A 72 14.17 1.94 -9.52
C THR A 72 13.77 3.09 -8.61
N LEU A 73 14.70 3.59 -7.78
CA LEU A 73 14.43 4.78 -6.95
C LEU A 73 14.11 6.00 -7.81
N GLU A 74 14.82 6.19 -8.92
CA GLU A 74 14.63 7.31 -9.84
C GLU A 74 13.23 7.34 -10.47
N MET A 75 12.56 6.18 -10.63
CA MET A 75 11.17 6.12 -11.09
C MET A 75 10.13 6.40 -10.00
N PHE A 76 10.44 6.08 -8.73
CA PHE A 76 9.50 6.24 -7.62
C PHE A 76 9.64 7.58 -6.91
N LEU A 77 10.84 8.16 -6.92
CA LEU A 77 11.12 9.44 -6.32
C LEU A 77 10.80 10.56 -7.31
N PRO A 78 10.29 11.72 -6.83
CA PRO A 78 10.18 12.91 -7.65
C PRO A 78 11.54 13.26 -8.28
N MET A 79 11.53 13.72 -9.52
CA MET A 79 12.72 14.02 -10.33
C MET A 79 13.66 15.08 -9.73
N GLU A 80 13.32 15.66 -8.57
CA GLU A 80 13.96 16.83 -7.96
C GLU A 80 14.35 16.68 -6.47
N SER A 81 14.65 15.47 -5.97
CA SER A 81 15.32 15.33 -4.65
C SER A 81 16.85 15.49 -4.73
N SER A 82 17.32 16.39 -5.61
CA SER A 82 18.73 16.73 -5.77
C SER A 82 19.14 17.66 -4.63
N GLU A 83 19.53 17.10 -3.49
CA GLU A 83 20.19 17.83 -2.41
C GLU A 83 21.48 18.49 -2.94
N VAL A 84 21.45 19.82 -3.10
CA VAL A 84 22.64 20.66 -2.96
C VAL A 84 22.91 20.75 -1.46
N LEU A 85 23.52 19.72 -0.89
CA LEU A 85 24.23 19.86 0.38
C LEU A 85 25.68 20.14 0.02
N ASP A 86 25.98 21.41 -0.23
CA ASP A 86 27.36 21.87 -0.26
C ASP A 86 27.95 21.65 1.14
N GLU A 87 28.97 20.79 1.22
CA GLU A 87 29.86 20.72 2.37
C GLU A 87 30.38 22.13 2.66
N LYS A 88 29.96 22.70 3.80
CA LYS A 88 30.63 23.85 4.37
C LYS A 88 30.92 23.60 5.83
N ASP A 89 31.95 22.80 6.03
CA ASP A 89 32.86 22.98 7.15
C ASP A 89 33.41 24.41 7.07
N SER A 90 32.83 25.34 7.84
CA SER A 90 33.58 26.52 8.24
C SER A 90 33.42 26.68 9.74
N ALA A 91 34.48 26.26 10.45
CA ALA A 91 34.70 26.62 11.84
C ALA A 91 34.52 28.14 11.98
N HIS A 92 33.44 28.53 12.65
CA HIS A 92 33.19 29.90 13.02
C HIS A 92 34.04 30.18 14.25
N GLU A 93 35.16 30.89 14.09
CA GLU A 93 35.90 31.44 15.23
C GLU A 93 34.98 32.43 15.95
N GLU A 94 34.65 32.13 17.21
CA GLU A 94 34.04 33.11 18.11
C GLU A 94 35.09 34.18 18.41
N THR A 95 34.93 35.35 17.80
CA THR A 95 35.57 36.56 18.29
C THR A 95 34.76 37.05 19.48
N ASP A 96 35.30 36.88 20.69
CA ASP A 96 34.84 37.53 21.91
C ASP A 96 34.88 39.05 21.72
N ASN A 97 33.73 39.63 21.37
CA ASN A 97 33.55 41.08 21.41
C ASN A 97 33.18 41.44 22.85
N ASP A 98 34.18 41.87 23.61
CA ASP A 98 34.01 42.55 24.89
C ASP A 98 33.10 43.78 24.71
N ILE A 99 31.82 43.62 25.04
CA ILE A 99 30.88 44.73 25.05
C ILE A 99 31.15 45.50 26.35
N ASN A 100 31.99 46.50 26.19
CA ASN A 100 32.26 47.56 27.13
C ASN A 100 30.97 48.14 27.71
N ASP A 101 31.01 48.31 29.03
CA ASP A 101 30.22 49.15 29.92
C ASP A 101 29.41 50.27 29.24
N LEU A 102 28.17 50.49 29.69
CA LEU A 102 27.78 51.68 30.48
C LEU A 102 26.25 51.73 30.74
N SER A 103 25.93 51.62 32.03
CA SER A 103 24.87 52.28 32.83
C SER A 103 23.66 52.93 32.14
N SER A 104 22.45 52.62 32.62
CA SER A 104 21.37 53.59 32.91
C SER A 104 20.22 52.91 33.66
N ASP A 105 20.12 53.12 34.98
CA ASP A 105 18.85 53.05 35.72
C ASP A 105 19.02 53.81 37.05
N GLU A 106 18.58 55.07 37.07
CA GLU A 106 17.72 55.71 38.09
C GLU A 106 17.17 57.04 37.57
#